data_AF-F9ZRX5-F1
#
_entry.id   AF-F9ZRX5-F1
#
_cell.length_a   1.000
_cell.length_b   1.000
_cell.length_c   1.000
_cell.angle_alpha   90.00
_cell.angle_beta   90.00
_cell.angle_gamma   90.00
#
_symmetry.space_group_name_H-M   'P 1'
#
loop_
_entity.id
_entity.type
_entity.pdbx_description
1 polymer ?
#
loop_
_entity_poly.entity_id
_entity_poly.type
_entity_poly.pdbx_seq_one_letter_code
_entity_poly.pdbx_strand_id
1 'polypeptide(L)'
;MSVTVTCKRLASAFRAGDKIIYLLHEVTYESNLYPHTKHLSTIAMGELPEVMKAIFEAASYVEGGAVNSPDRKMTPERYIKSWINALKKPYRLSGGAEQTLKLQPMFHWNEERLKALQAGIEQRGTAPTLINHYDLVASTRAFPAVHTSFSDSGQPLGVEIDETLGYKPVKCSNALHLKQSAYLHLPFSRGEYYVALDEQGHSAGSANWLYRIMGEYIRSIWRIELLFHPGLYKDLISGLRDKLEAQPVAQPKDVLCFLEPLADDHYAKERVFGLMEKYGQEFRLSEVEDEDSYHLYNLAKRFRYTGASTYIVDPSNRYATPSINTTAHF
;
A
#
# COMPACT_ATOMS: atom_id res chain seq x y z
N MET A 1 -15.53 6.90 13.64
CA MET A 1 -14.57 6.91 12.52
C MET A 1 -15.33 6.59 11.24
N SER A 2 -15.06 7.30 10.14
CA SER A 2 -15.60 6.94 8.82
C SER A 2 -14.78 5.80 8.23
N VAL A 3 -15.41 4.94 7.45
CA VAL A 3 -14.76 3.92 6.64
C VAL A 3 -15.28 4.04 5.22
N THR A 4 -14.39 4.01 4.24
CA THR A 4 -14.78 3.93 2.84
C THR A 4 -15.25 2.51 2.54
N VAL A 5 -16.51 2.35 2.14
CA VAL A 5 -17.08 1.07 1.77
C VAL A 5 -16.95 0.86 0.26
N THR A 6 -16.15 -0.12 -0.13
CA THR A 6 -15.96 -0.50 -1.54
C THR A 6 -16.95 -1.58 -1.97
N CYS A 7 -17.66 -1.30 -3.06
CA CYS A 7 -18.77 -2.10 -3.56
C CYS A 7 -18.42 -2.88 -4.83
N LYS A 8 -17.65 -2.28 -5.75
CA LYS A 8 -17.36 -2.87 -7.06
C LYS A 8 -16.02 -2.36 -7.59
N ARG A 9 -15.28 -3.21 -8.30
CA ARG A 9 -14.03 -2.88 -8.98
C ARG A 9 -14.14 -3.24 -10.44
N LEU A 10 -13.71 -2.33 -11.30
CA LEU A 10 -13.83 -2.41 -12.75
C LEU A 10 -12.51 -1.94 -13.35
N ALA A 11 -12.07 -2.63 -14.40
CA ALA A 11 -10.96 -2.15 -15.21
C ALA A 11 -11.52 -1.75 -16.57
N SER A 12 -11.02 -0.64 -17.11
CA SER A 12 -11.11 -0.37 -18.55
C SER A 12 -9.72 -0.26 -19.13
N ALA A 13 -9.57 -0.51 -20.43
CA ALA A 13 -8.27 -0.43 -21.09
C ALA A 13 -8.37 0.08 -22.52
N PHE A 14 -7.24 0.56 -23.04
CA PHE A 14 -7.05 0.91 -24.45
C PHE A 14 -5.60 0.64 -24.87
N ARG A 15 -5.35 0.60 -26.18
CA ARG A 15 -4.00 0.47 -26.74
C ARG A 15 -3.40 1.84 -27.04
N ALA A 16 -2.15 2.03 -26.63
CA ALA A 16 -1.31 3.16 -26.99
C ALA A 16 -0.05 2.63 -27.68
N GLY A 17 -0.11 2.51 -29.01
CA GLY A 17 0.88 1.71 -29.76
C GLY A 17 0.87 0.25 -29.29
N ASP A 18 2.04 -0.27 -28.93
CA ASP A 18 2.21 -1.64 -28.43
C ASP A 18 1.83 -1.81 -26.94
N LYS A 19 1.57 -0.70 -26.25
CA LYS A 19 1.25 -0.69 -24.81
C LYS A 19 -0.24 -0.84 -24.58
N ILE A 20 -0.60 -1.50 -23.47
CA ILE A 20 -1.97 -1.52 -22.95
C ILE A 20 -2.01 -0.62 -21.73
N ILE A 21 -2.84 0.41 -21.80
CA ILE A 21 -3.06 1.35 -20.70
C ILE A 21 -4.37 0.95 -20.01
N TYR A 22 -4.28 0.70 -18.70
CA TYR A 22 -5.40 0.33 -17.85
C TYR A 22 -5.86 1.54 -17.03
N LEU A 23 -7.15 1.62 -16.77
CA LEU A 23 -7.78 2.50 -15.80
C LEU A 23 -8.51 1.65 -14.77
N LEU A 24 -8.24 1.90 -13.50
CA LEU A 24 -8.86 1.21 -12.37
C LEU A 24 -9.97 2.06 -11.79
N HIS A 25 -11.21 1.55 -11.82
CA HIS A 25 -12.39 2.24 -11.28
C HIS A 25 -12.99 1.47 -10.11
N GLU A 26 -13.24 2.18 -9.02
CA GLU A 26 -13.83 1.63 -7.81
C GLU A 26 -15.14 2.35 -7.49
N VAL A 27 -16.18 1.59 -7.18
CA VAL A 27 -17.45 2.11 -6.67
C VAL A 27 -17.40 2.09 -5.16
N THR A 28 -17.54 3.26 -4.53
CA THR A 28 -17.46 3.42 -3.08
C THR A 28 -18.62 4.25 -2.53
N TYR A 29 -18.81 4.20 -1.21
CA TYR A 29 -19.56 5.19 -0.43
C TYR A 29 -18.92 5.32 0.97
N GLU A 30 -19.20 6.40 1.69
CA GLU A 30 -18.72 6.60 3.06
C GLU A 30 -19.73 6.07 4.09
N SER A 31 -19.26 5.25 5.03
CA SER A 31 -20.13 4.56 5.99
C SER A 31 -20.88 5.48 6.95
N ASN A 32 -20.43 6.74 7.10
CA ASN A 32 -21.03 7.73 7.99
C ASN A 32 -21.95 8.73 7.25
N LEU A 33 -22.08 8.65 5.93
CA LEU A 33 -22.94 9.55 5.14
C LEU A 33 -24.26 8.87 4.78
N TYR A 34 -25.38 9.51 5.12
CA TYR A 34 -26.73 9.00 4.89
C TYR A 34 -27.56 9.98 4.05
N PRO A 35 -28.31 9.52 3.04
CA PRO A 35 -28.34 8.14 2.53
C PRO A 35 -27.01 7.74 1.87
N HIS A 36 -26.64 6.46 1.97
CA HIS A 36 -25.43 5.93 1.33
C HIS A 36 -25.55 6.05 -0.19
N THR A 37 -24.87 7.04 -0.75
CA THR A 37 -24.82 7.28 -2.19
C THR A 37 -23.54 6.68 -2.74
N LYS A 38 -23.68 5.75 -3.70
CA LYS A 38 -22.54 5.14 -4.37
C LYS A 38 -21.96 6.13 -5.38
N HIS A 39 -20.64 6.17 -5.46
CA HIS A 39 -19.90 6.98 -6.42
C HIS A 39 -18.83 6.13 -7.08
N LEU A 40 -18.66 6.33 -8.39
CA LEU A 40 -17.55 5.75 -9.12
C LEU A 40 -16.35 6.70 -9.05
N SER A 41 -15.17 6.17 -8.76
CA SER A 41 -13.91 6.90 -8.82
C SER A 41 -12.86 6.11 -9.58
N THR A 42 -12.08 6.79 -10.42
CA THR A 42 -10.86 6.22 -10.99
C THR A 42 -9.72 6.40 -9.98
N ILE A 43 -9.10 5.30 -9.56
CA ILE A 43 -8.07 5.30 -8.51
C ILE A 43 -6.65 5.23 -9.08
N ALA A 44 -6.48 4.72 -10.30
CA ALA A 44 -5.19 4.58 -10.95
C ALA A 44 -5.34 4.51 -12.47
N MET A 45 -4.29 4.90 -13.17
CA MET A 45 -4.13 4.71 -14.60
C MET A 45 -2.65 4.50 -14.95
N GLY A 46 -2.38 3.64 -15.93
CA GLY A 46 -1.02 3.39 -16.41
C GLY A 46 -0.88 2.05 -17.11
N GLU A 47 0.35 1.63 -17.40
CA GLU A 47 0.61 0.27 -17.84
C GLU A 47 0.43 -0.70 -16.66
N LEU A 48 0.55 -2.00 -16.95
CA LEU A 48 0.32 -3.05 -15.96
C LEU A 48 1.16 -2.88 -14.66
N PRO A 49 2.46 -2.52 -14.71
CA PRO A 49 3.26 -2.30 -13.51
C PRO A 49 2.73 -1.18 -12.61
N GLU A 50 2.32 -0.05 -13.18
CA GLU A 50 1.82 1.12 -12.45
C GLU A 50 0.49 0.79 -11.76
N VAL A 51 -0.44 0.16 -12.49
CA VAL A 51 -1.73 -0.21 -11.90
C VAL A 51 -1.59 -1.33 -10.88
N MET A 52 -0.67 -2.28 -11.06
CA MET A 52 -0.38 -3.31 -10.05
C MET A 52 0.19 -2.70 -8.78
N LYS A 53 1.15 -1.77 -8.89
CA LYS A 53 1.68 -1.02 -7.74
C LYS A 53 0.55 -0.30 -7.00
N ALA A 54 -0.34 0.38 -7.72
CA ALA A 54 -1.48 1.08 -7.12
C ALA A 54 -2.47 0.12 -6.43
N ILE A 55 -2.71 -1.07 -6.98
CA ILE A 55 -3.57 -2.10 -6.35
C ILE A 55 -3.02 -2.53 -4.99
N PHE A 56 -1.72 -2.79 -4.89
CA PHE A 56 -1.09 -3.20 -3.64
C PHE A 56 -0.96 -2.04 -2.64
N GLU A 57 -0.74 -0.82 -3.13
CA GLU A 57 -0.83 0.40 -2.31
C GLU A 57 -2.24 0.55 -1.70
N ALA A 58 -3.29 0.43 -2.52
CA ALA A 58 -4.67 0.49 -2.05
C ALA A 58 -5.00 -0.67 -1.06
N ALA A 59 -4.52 -1.88 -1.35
CA ALA A 59 -4.70 -3.04 -0.47
C ALA A 59 -4.06 -2.86 0.91
N SER A 60 -2.99 -2.07 1.02
CA SER A 60 -2.37 -1.76 2.32
C SER A 60 -3.28 -0.95 3.24
N TYR A 61 -4.17 -0.10 2.70
CA TYR A 61 -5.13 0.67 3.49
C TYR A 61 -6.29 -0.20 4.01
N VAL A 62 -6.58 -1.31 3.33
CA VAL A 62 -7.54 -2.32 3.82
C VAL A 62 -7.05 -2.94 5.13
N GLU A 63 -5.76 -3.25 5.22
CA GLU A 63 -5.16 -3.82 6.43
C GLU A 63 -5.31 -2.88 7.65
N GLY A 64 -5.15 -1.57 7.42
CA GLY A 64 -5.39 -0.54 8.45
C GLY A 64 -6.86 -0.25 8.76
N GLY A 65 -7.81 -0.95 8.12
CA GLY A 65 -9.24 -0.79 8.36
C GLY A 65 -9.89 0.45 7.75
N ALA A 66 -9.16 1.21 6.91
CA ALA A 66 -9.70 2.41 6.25
C ALA A 66 -10.70 2.08 5.14
N VAL A 67 -10.64 0.85 4.62
CA VAL A 67 -11.50 0.37 3.52
C VAL A 67 -12.16 -0.94 3.92
N ASN A 68 -13.49 -1.02 3.75
CA ASN A 68 -14.26 -2.22 4.07
C ASN A 68 -15.28 -2.58 2.96
N SER A 69 -15.96 -3.72 3.06
CA SER A 69 -17.01 -4.12 2.11
C SER A 69 -18.39 -4.13 2.76
N PRO A 70 -19.47 -4.00 1.96
CA PRO A 70 -20.84 -3.98 2.48
C PRO A 70 -21.31 -5.34 3.00
N ASP A 71 -20.71 -6.45 2.56
CA ASP A 71 -21.15 -7.81 2.88
C ASP A 71 -20.44 -8.42 4.11
N ARG A 72 -19.13 -8.22 4.23
CA ARG A 72 -18.28 -8.77 5.30
C ARG A 72 -16.96 -8.02 5.37
N LYS A 73 -16.10 -8.33 6.34
CA LYS A 73 -14.77 -7.72 6.46
C LYS A 73 -13.96 -7.86 5.15
N MET A 74 -13.52 -6.74 4.59
CA MET A 74 -12.58 -6.73 3.48
C MET A 74 -11.18 -7.09 3.99
N THR A 75 -10.46 -7.91 3.21
CA THR A 75 -9.05 -8.25 3.49
C THR A 75 -8.20 -7.83 2.28
N PRO A 76 -6.90 -7.53 2.48
CA PRO A 76 -6.02 -7.17 1.36
C PRO A 76 -6.03 -8.23 0.24
N GLU A 77 -6.06 -9.50 0.59
CA GLU A 77 -6.06 -10.61 -0.36
C GLU A 77 -7.34 -10.63 -1.20
N ARG A 78 -8.51 -10.36 -0.59
CA ARG A 78 -9.79 -10.21 -1.31
C ARG A 78 -9.78 -8.98 -2.21
N TYR A 79 -9.22 -7.87 -1.73
CA TYR A 79 -9.09 -6.62 -2.47
C TYR A 79 -8.24 -6.82 -3.73
N ILE A 80 -7.03 -7.36 -3.60
CA ILE A 80 -6.12 -7.69 -4.70
C ILE A 80 -6.77 -8.70 -5.66
N LYS A 81 -7.40 -9.76 -5.14
CA LYS A 81 -8.10 -10.77 -5.98
C LYS A 81 -9.15 -10.12 -6.87
N SER A 82 -9.93 -9.20 -6.31
CA SER A 82 -11.00 -8.52 -7.03
C SER A 82 -10.44 -7.63 -8.15
N TRP A 83 -9.30 -6.97 -7.94
CA TRP A 83 -8.63 -6.18 -8.98
C TRP A 83 -8.01 -7.06 -10.07
N ILE A 84 -7.32 -8.13 -9.72
CA ILE A 84 -6.78 -9.09 -10.70
C ILE A 84 -7.90 -9.66 -11.57
N ASN A 85 -9.05 -9.97 -10.98
CA ASN A 85 -10.23 -10.43 -11.73
C ASN A 85 -10.77 -9.35 -12.70
N ALA A 86 -10.78 -8.08 -12.30
CA ALA A 86 -11.17 -6.98 -13.16
C ALA A 86 -10.16 -6.78 -14.32
N LEU A 87 -8.86 -6.85 -14.03
CA LEU A 87 -7.79 -6.73 -15.03
C LEU A 87 -7.77 -7.87 -16.06
N LYS A 88 -8.25 -9.07 -15.71
CA LYS A 88 -8.42 -10.19 -16.65
C LYS A 88 -9.47 -9.94 -17.71
N LYS A 89 -10.48 -9.12 -17.38
CA LYS A 89 -11.66 -8.84 -18.22
C LYS A 89 -11.95 -7.33 -18.26
N PRO A 90 -11.01 -6.52 -18.76
CA PRO A 90 -11.21 -5.08 -18.81
C PRO A 90 -12.26 -4.75 -19.86
N TYR A 91 -13.02 -3.70 -19.61
CA TYR A 91 -13.88 -3.09 -20.62
C TYR A 91 -13.05 -2.26 -21.59
N ARG A 92 -13.46 -2.21 -22.84
CA ARG A 92 -12.91 -1.21 -23.77
C ARG A 92 -13.27 0.17 -23.27
N LEU A 93 -12.30 1.08 -23.22
CA LEU A 93 -12.57 2.47 -22.85
C LEU A 93 -13.45 3.13 -23.93
N SER A 94 -14.57 3.72 -23.52
CA SER A 94 -15.49 4.46 -24.41
C SER A 94 -14.76 5.63 -25.09
N GLY A 95 -14.97 5.80 -26.39
CA GLY A 95 -14.21 6.75 -27.21
C GLY A 95 -12.76 6.35 -27.48
N GLY A 96 -12.29 5.26 -26.89
CA GLY A 96 -10.93 4.74 -27.07
C GLY A 96 -9.84 5.69 -26.59
N ALA A 97 -8.66 5.55 -27.20
CA ALA A 97 -7.48 6.36 -26.90
C ALA A 97 -7.62 7.80 -27.39
N GLU A 98 -8.42 8.05 -28.42
CA GLU A 98 -8.57 9.35 -29.08
C GLU A 98 -9.54 10.30 -28.36
N GLN A 99 -10.17 9.87 -27.26
CA GLN A 99 -11.10 10.73 -26.53
C GLN A 99 -10.43 12.03 -26.07
N THR A 100 -11.17 13.13 -26.17
CA THR A 100 -10.75 14.43 -25.65
C THR A 100 -10.81 14.45 -24.13
N LEU A 101 -9.81 15.06 -23.50
CA LEU A 101 -9.76 15.25 -22.04
C LEU A 101 -10.70 16.38 -21.59
N LYS A 102 -11.36 16.16 -20.44
CA LYS A 102 -12.16 17.18 -19.75
C LYS A 102 -11.26 18.13 -18.99
N LEU A 103 -10.93 19.27 -19.59
CA LEU A 103 -10.04 20.26 -19.00
C LEU A 103 -10.75 21.32 -18.14
N GLN A 104 -12.05 21.19 -17.91
CA GLN A 104 -12.78 22.10 -17.01
C GLN A 104 -12.76 21.56 -15.57
N PRO A 105 -12.54 22.42 -14.55
CA PRO A 105 -12.63 22.00 -13.16
C PRO A 105 -14.03 21.45 -12.85
N MET A 106 -14.11 20.18 -12.46
CA MET A 106 -15.37 19.58 -11.98
C MET A 106 -15.54 19.75 -10.46
N PHE A 107 -14.44 19.84 -9.71
CA PHE A 107 -14.45 19.98 -8.26
C PHE A 107 -13.25 20.84 -7.80
N HIS A 108 -13.44 21.64 -6.75
CA HIS A 108 -12.38 22.51 -6.21
C HIS A 108 -11.14 21.72 -5.74
N TRP A 109 -11.32 20.50 -5.21
CA TRP A 109 -10.23 19.68 -4.69
C TRP A 109 -9.31 19.08 -5.77
N ASN A 110 -9.68 19.19 -7.05
CA ASN A 110 -8.88 18.70 -8.18
C ASN A 110 -8.24 19.82 -9.00
N GLU A 111 -8.41 21.08 -8.60
CA GLU A 111 -8.03 22.24 -9.42
C GLU A 111 -6.52 22.28 -9.71
N GLU A 112 -5.68 22.02 -8.69
CA GLU A 112 -4.22 22.02 -8.85
C GLU A 112 -3.73 20.93 -9.81
N ARG A 113 -4.30 19.71 -9.70
CA ARG A 113 -3.95 18.58 -10.58
C ARG A 113 -4.35 18.86 -12.02
N LEU A 114 -5.50 19.50 -12.21
CA LEU A 114 -5.99 19.88 -13.54
C LEU A 114 -5.14 21.00 -14.16
N LYS A 115 -4.74 22.01 -13.37
CA LYS A 115 -3.81 23.05 -13.81
C LYS A 115 -2.46 22.46 -14.21
N ALA A 116 -1.93 21.51 -13.43
CA ALA A 116 -0.70 20.80 -13.78
C ALA A 116 -0.84 20.01 -15.09
N LEU A 117 -1.97 19.33 -15.30
CA LEU A 117 -2.27 18.64 -16.55
C LEU A 117 -2.34 19.62 -17.74
N GLN A 118 -3.07 20.73 -17.60
CA GLN A 118 -3.20 21.77 -18.63
C GLN A 118 -1.84 22.34 -19.02
N ALA A 119 -1.02 22.74 -18.05
CA ALA A 119 0.33 23.24 -18.30
C ALA A 119 1.20 22.22 -19.04
N GLY A 120 1.12 20.93 -18.67
CA GLY A 120 1.84 19.87 -19.36
C GLY A 120 1.34 19.61 -20.80
N ILE A 121 0.04 19.76 -21.05
CA ILE A 121 -0.55 19.68 -22.40
C ILE A 121 -0.07 20.85 -23.26
N GLU A 122 -0.15 22.08 -22.74
CA GLU A 122 0.32 23.29 -23.41
C GLU A 122 1.80 23.20 -23.76
N GLN A 123 2.63 22.71 -22.83
CA GLN A 123 4.05 22.51 -23.06
C GLN A 123 4.35 21.50 -24.17
N ARG A 124 3.53 20.44 -24.31
CA ARG A 124 3.69 19.44 -25.38
C ARG A 124 3.25 19.94 -26.75
N GLY A 125 2.30 20.88 -26.80
CA GLY A 125 1.76 21.42 -28.05
C GLY A 125 1.00 20.40 -28.90
N THR A 126 0.54 19.29 -28.31
CA THR A 126 -0.26 18.25 -28.97
C THR A 126 -1.75 18.38 -28.61
N ALA A 127 -2.62 17.76 -29.40
CA ALA A 127 -4.05 17.76 -29.13
C ALA A 127 -4.34 17.13 -27.75
N PRO A 128 -5.30 17.69 -26.96
CA PRO A 128 -5.60 17.26 -25.59
C PRO A 128 -6.43 15.96 -25.57
N THR A 129 -5.91 14.92 -26.21
CA THR A 129 -6.50 13.58 -26.26
C THR A 129 -5.80 12.66 -25.26
N LEU A 130 -6.50 11.60 -24.85
CA LEU A 130 -5.95 10.65 -23.88
C LEU A 130 -4.69 9.96 -24.42
N ILE A 131 -4.65 9.60 -25.70
CA ILE A 131 -3.49 8.92 -26.32
C ILE A 131 -2.20 9.75 -26.22
N ASN A 132 -2.31 11.08 -26.32
CA ASN A 132 -1.16 11.99 -26.27
C ASN A 132 -0.70 12.31 -24.84
N HIS A 133 -1.58 12.10 -23.84
CA HIS A 133 -1.39 12.67 -22.51
C HIS A 133 -1.77 11.74 -21.35
N TYR A 134 -1.98 10.44 -21.59
CA TYR A 134 -2.35 9.50 -20.52
C TYR A 134 -1.31 9.48 -19.39
N ASP A 135 -0.04 9.62 -19.72
CA ASP A 135 1.07 9.67 -18.76
C ASP A 135 1.04 10.95 -17.91
N LEU A 136 0.64 12.10 -18.48
CA LEU A 136 0.40 13.33 -17.70
C LEU A 136 -0.80 13.17 -16.77
N VAL A 137 -1.90 12.60 -17.26
CA VAL A 137 -3.09 12.33 -16.44
C VAL A 137 -2.72 11.39 -15.27
N ALA A 138 -1.90 10.37 -15.52
CA ALA A 138 -1.44 9.44 -14.50
C ALA A 138 -0.53 10.09 -13.46
N SER A 139 0.51 10.82 -13.90
CA SER A 139 1.49 11.48 -13.03
C SER A 139 0.91 12.62 -12.20
N THR A 140 -0.03 13.39 -12.76
CA THR A 140 -0.75 14.46 -12.04
C THR A 140 -1.92 13.93 -11.21
N ARG A 141 -2.30 12.64 -11.37
CA ARG A 141 -3.51 12.04 -10.79
C ARG A 141 -4.79 12.80 -11.16
N ALA A 142 -4.83 13.41 -12.33
CA ALA A 142 -5.98 14.16 -12.86
C ALA A 142 -7.03 13.23 -13.50
N PHE A 143 -7.30 12.08 -12.88
CA PHE A 143 -8.20 11.05 -13.45
C PHE A 143 -9.61 11.52 -13.83
N PRO A 144 -10.24 12.49 -13.12
CA PRO A 144 -11.53 13.03 -13.54
C PRO A 144 -11.51 13.66 -14.95
N ALA A 145 -10.34 14.02 -15.48
CA ALA A 145 -10.21 14.51 -16.85
C ALA A 145 -10.59 13.45 -17.91
N VAL A 146 -10.66 12.17 -17.55
CA VAL A 146 -10.99 11.08 -18.49
C VAL A 146 -12.49 10.78 -18.47
N HIS A 147 -13.09 10.50 -19.63
CA HIS A 147 -14.46 10.00 -19.69
C HIS A 147 -14.52 8.55 -19.18
N THR A 148 -15.23 8.36 -18.06
CA THR A 148 -15.57 7.03 -17.55
C THR A 148 -16.61 6.37 -18.46
N SER A 149 -16.50 5.05 -18.59
CA SER A 149 -17.44 4.19 -19.33
C SER A 149 -18.48 3.52 -18.43
N PHE A 150 -18.64 4.01 -17.20
CA PHE A 150 -19.49 3.40 -16.20
C PHE A 150 -20.34 4.43 -15.45
N SER A 151 -21.51 4.00 -14.97
CA SER A 151 -22.32 4.76 -14.03
C SER A 151 -21.69 4.80 -12.63
N ASP A 152 -22.23 5.63 -11.74
CA ASP A 152 -21.85 5.66 -10.31
C ASP A 152 -22.10 4.34 -9.56
N SER A 153 -23.01 3.50 -10.07
CA SER A 153 -23.23 2.14 -9.57
C SER A 153 -22.31 1.10 -10.23
N GLY A 154 -21.42 1.52 -11.13
CA GLY A 154 -20.48 0.68 -11.86
C GLY A 154 -21.13 -0.16 -12.95
N GLN A 155 -22.25 0.28 -13.53
CA GLN A 155 -22.83 -0.36 -14.71
C GLN A 155 -22.13 0.14 -15.97
N PRO A 156 -21.72 -0.74 -16.90
CA PRO A 156 -21.12 -0.32 -18.16
C PRO A 156 -22.11 0.47 -19.01
N LEU A 157 -21.66 1.59 -19.58
CA LEU A 157 -22.45 2.49 -20.40
C LEU A 157 -22.07 2.34 -21.87
N GLY A 158 -22.67 1.35 -22.54
CA GLY A 158 -22.44 1.11 -23.97
C GLY A 158 -21.03 0.62 -24.31
N VAL A 159 -20.35 -0.02 -23.36
CA VAL A 159 -19.02 -0.63 -23.54
C VAL A 159 -19.04 -2.12 -23.25
N GLU A 160 -18.18 -2.85 -23.95
CA GLU A 160 -18.05 -4.30 -23.84
C GLU A 160 -16.69 -4.70 -23.25
N ILE A 161 -16.61 -5.92 -22.74
CA ILE A 161 -15.36 -6.53 -22.29
C ILE A 161 -14.50 -6.85 -23.52
N ASP A 162 -13.22 -6.49 -23.46
CA ASP A 162 -12.24 -6.83 -24.47
C ASP A 162 -11.12 -7.69 -23.85
N GLU A 163 -11.25 -9.01 -23.97
CA GLU A 163 -10.28 -9.97 -23.41
C GLU A 163 -8.91 -9.92 -24.11
N THR A 164 -8.80 -9.23 -25.26
CA THR A 164 -7.51 -9.00 -25.92
C THR A 164 -6.67 -7.94 -25.22
N LEU A 165 -7.31 -7.11 -24.39
CA LEU A 165 -6.67 -6.12 -23.52
C LEU A 165 -6.45 -6.65 -22.11
N GLY A 166 -6.88 -7.88 -21.80
CA GLY A 166 -6.85 -8.44 -20.46
C GLY A 166 -5.45 -8.89 -20.01
N TYR A 167 -5.17 -8.67 -18.73
CA TYR A 167 -4.03 -9.27 -18.04
C TYR A 167 -4.22 -10.78 -17.92
N LYS A 168 -3.29 -11.56 -18.46
CA LYS A 168 -3.33 -13.04 -18.48
C LYS A 168 -2.19 -13.61 -17.62
N PRO A 169 -2.29 -13.54 -16.28
CA PRO A 169 -1.27 -14.11 -15.41
C PRO A 169 -1.19 -15.62 -15.60
N VAL A 170 0.02 -16.13 -15.83
CA VAL A 170 0.31 -17.56 -15.73
C VAL A 170 0.65 -17.85 -14.28
N LYS A 171 -0.20 -18.65 -13.63
CA LYS A 171 0.01 -19.00 -12.22
C LYS A 171 1.30 -19.81 -12.09
N CYS A 172 2.22 -19.35 -11.24
CA CYS A 172 3.37 -20.16 -10.86
C CYS A 172 2.95 -21.17 -9.79
N SER A 173 3.36 -22.43 -9.94
CA SER A 173 3.06 -23.52 -9.02
C SER A 173 4.08 -23.68 -7.89
N ASN A 174 5.21 -22.99 -7.96
CA ASN A 174 6.33 -23.23 -7.06
C ASN A 174 6.23 -22.33 -5.82
N ALA A 175 6.42 -22.94 -4.65
CA ALA A 175 6.54 -22.21 -3.40
C ALA A 175 7.81 -21.36 -3.44
N LEU A 176 7.66 -20.04 -3.38
CA LEU A 176 8.77 -19.13 -3.18
C LEU A 176 8.90 -18.86 -1.68
N HIS A 177 10.05 -19.22 -1.11
CA HIS A 177 10.41 -18.82 0.25
C HIS A 177 11.11 -17.47 0.19
N LEU A 178 10.36 -16.39 0.46
CA LEU A 178 10.96 -15.07 0.63
C LEU A 178 11.64 -15.00 2.00
N LYS A 179 12.87 -14.49 2.04
CA LYS A 179 13.52 -14.13 3.30
C LYS A 179 12.68 -13.04 3.96
N GLN A 180 12.07 -13.37 5.09
CA GLN A 180 11.36 -12.42 5.92
C GLN A 180 12.28 -11.98 7.07
N SER A 181 12.20 -10.71 7.45
CA SER A 181 12.86 -10.23 8.66
C SER A 181 12.41 -11.03 9.89
N ALA A 182 13.29 -11.13 10.88
CA ALA A 182 12.88 -11.50 12.21
C ALA A 182 12.13 -10.32 12.84
N TYR A 183 11.17 -10.60 13.72
CA TYR A 183 10.40 -9.58 14.41
C TYR A 183 10.43 -9.82 15.91
N LEU A 184 10.57 -8.72 16.66
CA LEU A 184 10.42 -8.70 18.11
C LEU A 184 9.01 -8.18 18.42
N HIS A 185 8.18 -8.99 19.08
CA HIS A 185 6.87 -8.56 19.58
C HIS A 185 7.06 -7.88 20.93
N LEU A 186 6.80 -6.56 20.98
CA LEU A 186 6.96 -5.74 22.18
C LEU A 186 5.70 -5.78 23.04
N PRO A 187 5.83 -5.86 24.38
CA PRO A 187 4.69 -5.85 25.29
C PRO A 187 4.02 -4.48 25.31
N PHE A 188 2.72 -4.40 25.02
CA PHE A 188 1.97 -3.16 25.14
C PHE A 188 0.53 -3.44 25.59
N SER A 189 0.07 -2.74 26.62
CA SER A 189 -1.27 -2.99 27.19
C SER A 189 -2.43 -2.57 26.27
N ARG A 190 -2.16 -1.73 25.25
CA ARG A 190 -3.19 -1.17 24.36
C ARG A 190 -3.10 -1.65 22.90
N GLY A 191 -2.27 -2.67 22.61
CA GLY A 191 -2.17 -3.22 21.26
C GLY A 191 -0.92 -4.03 20.99
N GLU A 192 -0.68 -4.33 19.71
CA GLU A 192 0.45 -5.15 19.28
C GLU A 192 1.49 -4.32 18.54
N TYR A 193 2.66 -4.19 19.14
CA TYR A 193 3.82 -3.52 18.56
C TYR A 193 4.88 -4.53 18.18
N TYR A 194 5.44 -4.37 16.98
CA TYR A 194 6.55 -5.19 16.53
C TYR A 194 7.70 -4.32 16.04
N VAL A 195 8.92 -4.83 16.19
CA VAL A 195 10.14 -4.25 15.63
C VAL A 195 10.73 -5.27 14.65
N ALA A 196 11.07 -4.85 13.44
CA ALA A 196 11.86 -5.68 12.54
C ALA A 196 13.32 -5.71 13.04
N LEU A 197 13.95 -6.89 13.05
CA LEU A 197 15.33 -7.08 13.45
C LEU A 197 16.24 -7.30 12.23
N ASP A 198 17.45 -6.75 12.29
CA ASP A 198 18.55 -7.06 11.37
C ASP A 198 19.20 -8.41 11.72
N GLU A 199 20.20 -8.80 10.93
CA GLU A 199 20.92 -10.08 11.11
C GLU A 199 21.71 -10.14 12.42
N GLN A 200 21.99 -8.99 13.03
CA GLN A 200 22.69 -8.86 14.30
C GLN A 200 21.70 -8.76 15.48
N GLY A 201 20.39 -8.88 15.24
CA GLY A 201 19.36 -8.79 16.28
C GLY A 201 19.08 -7.36 16.77
N HIS A 202 19.49 -6.36 16.02
CA HIS A 202 19.15 -4.96 16.28
C HIS A 202 17.91 -4.56 15.52
N SER A 203 17.13 -3.62 16.07
CA SER A 203 16.00 -3.09 15.32
C SER A 203 16.44 -2.40 14.02
N ALA A 204 15.90 -2.85 12.90
CA ALA A 204 16.08 -2.29 11.57
C ALA A 204 15.11 -1.11 11.29
N GLY A 205 14.52 -0.53 12.34
CA GLY A 205 13.55 0.57 12.28
C GLY A 205 12.83 0.77 13.60
N SER A 206 11.89 1.72 13.64
CA SER A 206 11.05 1.99 14.80
C SER A 206 10.03 0.86 15.05
N ALA A 207 9.50 0.80 16.27
CA ALA A 207 8.39 -0.09 16.57
C ALA A 207 7.12 0.38 15.85
N ASN A 208 6.35 -0.56 15.33
CA ASN A 208 5.17 -0.27 14.55
C ASN A 208 4.02 -1.22 14.93
N TRP A 209 2.80 -0.72 14.79
CA TRP A 209 1.59 -1.52 14.87
C TRP A 209 1.59 -2.62 13.80
N LEU A 210 1.00 -3.77 14.12
CA LEU A 210 0.84 -4.91 13.20
C LEU A 210 0.37 -4.47 11.80
N TYR A 211 -0.72 -3.69 11.75
CA TYR A 211 -1.32 -3.27 10.48
C TYR A 211 -0.38 -2.44 9.60
N ARG A 212 0.56 -1.69 10.22
CA ARG A 212 1.52 -0.85 9.48
C ARG A 212 2.61 -1.71 8.86
N ILE A 213 3.13 -2.68 9.61
CA ILE A 213 4.11 -3.66 9.10
C ILE A 213 3.50 -4.47 7.97
N MET A 214 2.29 -4.99 8.17
CA MET A 214 1.55 -5.70 7.14
C MET A 214 1.28 -4.82 5.93
N GLY A 215 0.89 -3.56 6.13
CA GLY A 215 0.67 -2.59 5.05
C GLY A 215 1.93 -2.32 4.23
N GLU A 216 3.08 -2.12 4.86
CA GLU A 216 4.37 -1.94 4.19
C GLU A 216 4.80 -3.20 3.43
N TYR A 217 4.61 -4.38 4.03
CA TYR A 217 4.89 -5.66 3.36
C TYR A 217 4.01 -5.85 2.12
N ILE A 218 2.70 -5.63 2.23
CA ILE A 218 1.77 -5.68 1.09
C ILE A 218 2.25 -4.74 -0.02
N ARG A 219 2.61 -3.50 0.30
CA ARG A 219 3.16 -2.55 -0.70
C ARG A 219 4.44 -3.04 -1.35
N SER A 220 5.25 -3.84 -0.68
CA SER A 220 6.55 -4.30 -1.21
C SER A 220 6.45 -5.46 -2.21
N ILE A 221 5.40 -6.28 -2.09
CA ILE A 221 5.32 -7.57 -2.83
C ILE A 221 4.66 -7.46 -4.22
N TRP A 222 4.24 -6.27 -4.67
CA TRP A 222 3.58 -6.11 -5.98
C TRP A 222 4.45 -6.60 -7.15
N ARG A 223 5.77 -6.41 -7.07
CA ARG A 223 6.72 -6.89 -8.09
C ARG A 223 6.78 -8.42 -8.14
N ILE A 224 6.67 -9.07 -6.98
CA ILE A 224 6.63 -10.54 -6.88
C ILE A 224 5.39 -11.06 -7.58
N GLU A 225 4.23 -10.46 -7.32
CA GLU A 225 2.98 -10.81 -7.98
C GLU A 225 3.03 -10.59 -9.50
N LEU A 226 3.63 -9.50 -9.94
CA LEU A 226 3.65 -9.13 -11.35
C LEU A 226 4.67 -9.94 -12.18
N LEU A 227 5.91 -10.03 -11.70
CA LEU A 227 7.05 -10.47 -12.52
C LEU A 227 7.39 -11.94 -12.31
N PHE A 228 7.12 -12.50 -11.13
CA PHE A 228 7.70 -13.77 -10.72
C PHE A 228 6.64 -14.84 -10.46
N HIS A 229 5.63 -14.55 -9.63
CA HIS A 229 4.69 -15.56 -9.14
C HIS A 229 3.25 -15.02 -8.98
N PRO A 230 2.49 -14.86 -10.07
CA PRO A 230 1.10 -14.45 -9.98
C PRO A 230 0.25 -15.40 -9.12
N GLY A 231 -0.47 -14.83 -8.17
CA GLY A 231 -1.33 -15.51 -7.20
C GLY A 231 -0.68 -15.79 -5.84
N LEU A 232 0.64 -15.63 -5.72
CA LEU A 232 1.39 -15.97 -4.50
C LEU A 232 1.14 -14.97 -3.36
N TYR A 233 0.67 -13.76 -3.67
CA TYR A 233 0.37 -12.73 -2.66
C TYR A 233 -0.50 -13.24 -1.50
N LYS A 234 -1.39 -14.21 -1.73
CA LYS A 234 -2.24 -14.77 -0.68
C LYS A 234 -1.44 -15.48 0.38
N ASP A 235 -0.52 -16.35 -0.05
CA ASP A 235 0.30 -17.17 0.83
C ASP A 235 1.37 -16.30 1.51
N LEU A 236 1.89 -15.29 0.81
CA LEU A 236 2.82 -14.32 1.39
C LEU A 236 2.19 -13.48 2.50
N ILE A 237 1.01 -12.90 2.23
CA ILE A 237 0.34 -12.03 3.21
C ILE A 237 -0.12 -12.85 4.41
N SER A 238 -0.79 -14.00 4.20
CA SER A 238 -1.20 -14.87 5.31
C SER A 238 -0.01 -15.42 6.07
N GLY A 239 1.03 -15.90 5.39
CA GLY A 239 2.21 -16.46 6.04
C GLY A 239 2.97 -15.44 6.90
N LEU A 240 3.08 -14.18 6.50
CA LEU A 240 3.64 -13.15 7.38
C LEU A 240 2.73 -12.84 8.57
N ARG A 241 1.41 -12.75 8.35
CA ARG A 241 0.44 -12.49 9.42
C ARG A 241 0.51 -13.59 10.48
N ASP A 242 0.43 -14.85 10.07
CA ASP A 242 0.51 -16.02 10.95
C ASP A 242 1.84 -16.06 11.72
N LYS A 243 2.95 -15.70 11.06
CA LYS A 243 4.27 -15.61 11.72
C LYS A 243 4.31 -14.54 12.80
N LEU A 244 3.74 -13.36 12.55
CA LEU A 244 3.70 -12.27 13.52
C LEU A 244 2.79 -12.61 14.70
N GLU A 245 1.59 -13.14 14.43
CA GLU A 245 0.63 -13.55 15.46
C GLU A 245 1.16 -14.70 16.34
N ALA A 246 1.94 -15.62 15.77
CA ALA A 246 2.58 -16.69 16.52
C ALA A 246 3.83 -16.25 17.32
N GLN A 247 4.32 -15.02 17.12
CA GLN A 247 5.54 -14.53 17.76
C GLN A 247 5.28 -14.30 19.26
N PRO A 248 6.07 -14.93 20.15
CA PRO A 248 5.90 -14.72 21.59
C PRO A 248 6.18 -13.25 21.94
N VAL A 249 5.41 -12.72 22.89
CA VAL A 249 5.65 -11.39 23.46
C VAL A 249 6.96 -11.41 24.25
N ALA A 250 7.85 -10.47 23.93
CA ALA A 250 9.12 -10.34 24.62
C ALA A 250 8.89 -9.93 26.09
N GLN A 251 9.68 -10.50 26.99
CA GLN A 251 9.68 -10.08 28.39
C GLN A 251 10.31 -8.67 28.47
N PRO A 252 9.68 -7.68 29.14
CA PRO A 252 10.22 -6.31 29.22
C PRO A 252 11.67 -6.25 29.71
N LYS A 253 12.04 -7.11 30.66
CA LYS A 253 13.41 -7.18 31.20
C LYS A 253 14.46 -7.58 30.16
N ASP A 254 14.06 -8.25 29.09
CA ASP A 254 14.95 -8.77 28.05
C ASP A 254 15.11 -7.80 26.86
N VAL A 255 14.52 -6.61 26.93
CA VAL A 255 14.57 -5.60 25.86
C VAL A 255 15.31 -4.36 26.35
N LEU A 256 16.40 -4.01 25.66
CA LEU A 256 17.10 -2.74 25.82
C LEU A 256 16.56 -1.72 24.83
N CYS A 257 16.28 -0.53 25.34
CA CYS A 257 15.77 0.62 24.60
C CYS A 257 16.86 1.68 24.48
N PHE A 258 16.97 2.27 23.29
CA PHE A 258 17.93 3.34 23.01
C PHE A 258 17.19 4.55 22.45
N LEU A 259 17.32 5.67 23.14
CA LEU A 259 16.85 6.97 22.70
C LEU A 259 17.98 7.73 22.01
N GLU A 260 17.65 8.47 20.95
CA GLU A 260 18.56 9.45 20.35
C GLU A 260 17.81 10.76 20.11
N PRO A 261 18.47 11.92 20.31
CA PRO A 261 17.86 13.21 20.02
C PRO A 261 17.43 13.29 18.55
N LEU A 262 16.14 13.53 18.31
CA LEU A 262 15.61 13.69 16.97
C LEU A 262 16.04 15.05 16.39
N ALA A 263 16.49 15.09 15.14
CA ALA A 263 17.09 16.29 14.55
C ALA A 263 16.08 17.40 14.25
N ASP A 264 14.84 17.09 13.84
CA ASP A 264 14.01 18.07 13.12
C ASP A 264 12.53 18.22 13.55
N ASP A 265 12.04 17.51 14.58
CA ASP A 265 10.66 17.65 15.07
C ASP A 265 10.63 18.20 16.51
N HIS A 266 10.11 19.41 16.70
CA HIS A 266 10.05 20.08 18.01
C HIS A 266 9.19 19.33 19.03
N TYR A 267 8.07 18.73 18.60
CA TYR A 267 7.18 17.98 19.49
C TYR A 267 7.83 16.65 19.90
N ALA A 268 8.46 15.98 18.94
CA ALA A 268 9.18 14.74 19.20
C ALA A 268 10.41 14.98 20.09
N LYS A 269 11.10 16.12 19.93
CA LYS A 269 12.25 16.53 20.76
C LYS A 269 11.88 16.65 22.24
N GLU A 270 10.85 17.42 22.58
CA GLU A 270 10.46 17.63 23.99
C GLU A 270 10.14 16.31 24.68
N ARG A 271 9.42 15.42 24.00
CA ARG A 271 9.06 14.09 24.51
C ARG A 271 10.27 13.16 24.63
N VAL A 272 11.16 13.13 23.63
CA VAL A 272 12.41 12.35 23.71
C VAL A 272 13.27 12.84 24.85
N PHE A 273 13.44 14.16 25.03
CA PHE A 273 14.22 14.72 26.13
C PHE A 273 13.61 14.40 27.49
N GLY A 274 12.28 14.49 27.64
CA GLY A 274 11.61 14.08 28.88
C GLY A 274 11.81 12.60 29.21
N LEU A 275 11.74 11.72 28.21
CA LEU A 275 12.04 10.29 28.40
C LEU A 275 13.53 10.06 28.72
N MET A 276 14.44 10.78 28.08
CA MET A 276 15.89 10.70 28.35
C MET A 276 16.25 11.22 29.75
N GLU A 277 15.55 12.25 30.25
CA GLU A 277 15.73 12.74 31.62
C GLU A 277 15.24 11.72 32.65
N LYS A 278 14.10 11.06 32.37
CA LYS A 278 13.48 10.07 33.27
C LYS A 278 14.24 8.73 33.30
N TYR A 279 14.65 8.22 32.15
CA TYR A 279 15.19 6.86 32.00
C TYR A 279 16.65 6.81 31.55
N GLY A 280 17.22 7.92 31.13
CA GLY A 280 18.54 7.95 30.48
C GLY A 280 18.48 7.63 28.99
N GLN A 281 19.65 7.52 28.37
CA GLN A 281 19.77 7.23 26.93
C GLN A 281 19.62 5.74 26.60
N GLU A 282 20.01 4.87 27.53
CA GLU A 282 19.94 3.41 27.44
C GLU A 282 19.34 2.87 28.74
N PHE A 283 18.25 2.11 28.61
CA PHE A 283 17.51 1.55 29.76
C PHE A 283 16.77 0.27 29.35
N ARG A 284 16.33 -0.53 30.33
CA ARG A 284 15.48 -1.70 30.05
C ARG A 284 14.04 -1.29 29.90
N LEU A 285 13.30 -1.97 29.02
CA LEU A 285 11.87 -1.75 28.84
C LEU A 285 11.07 -2.02 30.13
N SER A 286 11.56 -2.91 31.01
CA SER A 286 10.96 -3.15 32.34
C SER A 286 10.98 -1.94 33.28
N GLU A 287 11.80 -0.93 32.99
CA GLU A 287 11.89 0.31 33.78
C GLU A 287 10.86 1.35 33.34
N VAL A 288 10.20 1.12 32.19
CA VAL A 288 9.31 2.08 31.55
C VAL A 288 7.90 1.94 32.10
N GLU A 289 7.28 3.06 32.41
CA GLU A 289 5.90 3.09 32.86
C GLU A 289 4.94 2.89 31.67
N ASP A 290 3.78 2.27 31.92
CA ASP A 290 2.79 1.96 30.88
C ASP A 290 2.34 3.20 30.08
N GLU A 291 2.27 4.37 30.74
CA GLU A 291 1.88 5.63 30.10
C GLU A 291 2.94 6.17 29.12
N ASP A 292 4.21 5.90 29.40
CA ASP A 292 5.35 6.33 28.57
C ASP A 292 5.65 5.35 27.44
N SER A 293 5.20 4.10 27.55
CA SER A 293 5.44 3.04 26.57
C SER A 293 4.96 3.40 25.16
N TYR A 294 3.82 4.10 25.03
CA TYR A 294 3.34 4.57 23.72
C TYR A 294 4.31 5.56 23.08
N HIS A 295 4.79 6.53 23.85
CA HIS A 295 5.74 7.54 23.35
C HIS A 295 7.07 6.90 23.02
N LEU A 296 7.55 5.99 23.87
CA LEU A 296 8.75 5.22 23.62
C LEU A 296 8.68 4.45 22.29
N TYR A 297 7.60 3.72 22.02
CA TYR A 297 7.51 2.91 20.79
C TYR A 297 7.47 3.74 19.52
N ASN A 298 6.92 4.96 19.57
CA ASN A 298 6.90 5.87 18.42
C ASN A 298 8.18 6.70 18.26
N LEU A 299 8.97 6.89 19.33
CA LEU A 299 10.10 7.82 19.35
C LEU A 299 11.47 7.13 19.50
N ALA A 300 11.51 5.92 20.03
CA ALA A 300 12.75 5.16 20.17
C ALA A 300 13.37 4.89 18.81
N LYS A 301 14.67 5.16 18.72
CA LYS A 301 15.41 4.89 17.50
C LYS A 301 15.79 3.43 17.39
N ARG A 302 16.05 2.77 18.53
CA ARG A 302 16.49 1.37 18.51
C ARG A 302 16.02 0.55 19.71
N PHE A 303 15.73 -0.71 19.42
CA PHE A 303 15.48 -1.78 20.39
C PHE A 303 16.51 -2.89 20.16
N ARG A 304 16.97 -3.52 21.25
CA ARG A 304 17.83 -4.71 21.21
C ARG A 304 17.26 -5.77 22.14
N TYR A 305 17.04 -6.97 21.60
CA TYR A 305 16.70 -8.12 22.42
C TYR A 305 17.96 -8.72 23.06
N THR A 306 17.91 -9.01 24.35
CA THR A 306 19.02 -9.54 25.17
C THR A 306 18.71 -10.88 25.83
N GLY A 307 17.50 -11.42 25.61
CA GLY A 307 17.09 -12.71 26.15
C GLY A 307 17.75 -13.89 25.45
N ALA A 308 17.67 -15.07 26.06
CA ALA A 308 18.30 -16.28 25.56
C ALA A 308 17.59 -16.82 24.30
N SER A 309 18.24 -16.67 23.13
CA SER A 309 18.21 -17.54 21.96
C SER A 309 16.90 -17.79 21.18
N THR A 310 15.71 -17.39 21.62
CA THR A 310 14.46 -17.71 20.88
C THR A 310 14.17 -16.82 19.67
N TYR A 311 14.87 -15.69 19.52
CA TYR A 311 14.74 -14.78 18.37
C TYR A 311 15.92 -14.87 17.39
N ILE A 312 16.76 -15.92 17.48
CA ILE A 312 17.91 -16.10 16.59
C ILE A 312 17.42 -16.27 15.15
N VAL A 313 17.83 -15.33 14.31
CA VAL A 313 17.74 -15.39 12.86
C VAL A 313 18.45 -16.67 12.41
N ASP A 314 17.72 -17.63 11.85
CA ASP A 314 18.34 -18.84 11.27
C ASP A 314 19.34 -18.40 10.17
N PRO A 315 20.65 -18.58 10.38
CA PRO A 315 21.68 -18.14 9.44
C PRO A 315 21.78 -19.05 8.21
N SER A 316 21.04 -20.17 8.18
CA SER A 316 21.00 -21.11 7.05
C SER A 316 20.01 -20.68 5.95
N ASN A 317 19.17 -19.68 6.21
CA ASN A 317 18.17 -19.17 5.25
C ASN A 317 18.78 -18.18 4.24
N ARG A 318 19.84 -18.62 3.54
CA ARG A 318 20.64 -17.85 2.59
C ARG A 318 20.02 -17.83 1.20
N TYR A 319 18.98 -17.02 0.98
CA TYR A 319 18.62 -16.55 -0.36
C TYR A 319 18.23 -15.07 -0.31
N ALA A 320 18.59 -14.36 -1.39
CA ALA A 320 18.73 -12.92 -1.46
C ALA A 320 17.49 -12.13 -0.98
N THR A 321 17.74 -11.14 -0.12
CA THR A 321 16.92 -9.93 -0.07
C THR A 321 16.90 -9.34 -1.48
N PRO A 322 15.75 -8.96 -2.07
CA PRO A 322 15.79 -8.10 -3.23
C PRO A 322 16.36 -6.76 -2.75
N SER A 323 17.66 -6.56 -2.95
CA SER A 323 18.22 -5.22 -2.98
C SER A 323 17.43 -4.47 -4.04
N ILE A 324 16.65 -3.48 -3.64
CA ILE A 324 16.06 -2.53 -4.57
C ILE A 324 17.24 -1.68 -5.07
N ASN A 325 18.01 -2.20 -6.01
CA ASN A 325 18.87 -1.39 -6.85
C ASN A 325 17.92 -0.62 -7.77
N THR A 326 17.85 0.69 -7.54
CA THR A 326 17.08 1.68 -8.32
C THR A 326 17.68 1.96 -9.70
N THR A 327 18.57 1.11 -10.21
CA THR A 327 19.20 1.23 -11.52
C THR A 327 18.99 -0.05 -12.33
N ALA A 328 17.77 -0.20 -12.85
CA ALA A 328 17.56 -0.92 -14.09
C ALA A 328 16.89 0.08 -15.03
N HIS A 329 17.68 0.60 -15.96
CA HIS A 329 17.17 1.31 -17.12
C HIS A 329 16.20 0.38 -17.86
N PHE A 330 14.96 0.83 -18.00
CA PHE A 330 14.08 0.42 -19.08
C PHE A 330 14.11 1.52 -20.14
#